data_AF-A0AAD6DRY7-F1
#
_entry.id   AF-A0AAD6DRY7-F1
#
_cell.length_a   1.000
_cell.length_b   1.000
_cell.length_c   1.000
_cell.angle_alpha   90.00
_cell.angle_beta   90.00
_cell.angle_gamma   90.00
#
_symmetry.space_group_name_H-M   'P 1'
#
loop_
_entity.id
_entity.type
_entity.pdbx_description
1 polymer ?
#
loop_
_entity_poly.entity_id
_entity_poly.type
_entity_poly.pdbx_seq_one_letter_code
_entity_poly.pdbx_strand_id
1 'polypeptide(L)'
;MGSLEQSNDATLRSMTTSLPFFNATVGTAAVRSYHEVTTHAIPVAGDSHALLQRFARFILAVTGGTDVAFIAYDGCEQILQPLVVSLRPIDEGVSDITLSLRGSYGPQAAARHLLQLATSYINPHPGLHKTEISQIQGPLPQQALHDDHGSPVLLHNILEDATRSFPRNIAIDEVTGGRAGSYTRREVTYDELNAKVRSFADEIQVVLQRLDWPAFQGVQKMVPIFLHNSTELNICMNGISKAGHAFCPLQTDASEERLRDILVDLQAHGILRIGSNPWADTEFGKDIIWIDYLNPTACLQGRPPPTDGPILVQRTLSEDDIAYIIYTSGSTGKPKGVVIQHRVAISFFRDMDAGPAPLPTGPQLRWIVMSAPTFDIVLMDNFMAPLKGGTICIAERQLLRTNPEAIVRELRASATFTVNSLAMLLRSERVPTLTWIAVGGELVGQRVIDNFAPKAGEDKPSRLMICGYGPTEATVLVSNHVCDSASRPSVIGQPLPGMQLIVLDMESSERRVVPLGVAGELAVGGSQLSAGYMNKPMRPDAAPKRKNTCQPGCGRSST
;
A
#
# COMPACT_ATOMS: atom_id res chain seq x y z
N MET A 1 29.71 17.13 85.62
CA MET A 1 29.84 15.77 86.20
C MET A 1 28.98 14.83 85.38
N GLY A 2 29.61 13.83 84.75
CA GLY A 2 29.11 12.54 84.21
C GLY A 2 27.82 12.49 83.39
N SER A 3 27.56 11.55 82.48
CA SER A 3 28.32 10.52 81.75
C SER A 3 27.29 9.88 80.79
N LEU A 4 27.81 9.36 79.66
CA LEU A 4 27.22 8.49 78.62
C LEU A 4 25.88 7.76 78.90
N GLU A 5 25.01 7.64 77.88
CA GLU A 5 24.80 6.38 77.12
C GLU A 5 23.83 6.52 75.91
N GLN A 6 23.90 5.51 75.03
CA GLN A 6 23.52 5.42 73.62
C GLN A 6 22.01 5.25 73.34
N SER A 7 21.54 5.66 72.16
CA SER A 7 21.22 4.73 71.05
C SER A 7 20.41 5.41 69.93
N ASN A 8 20.62 4.90 68.73
CA ASN A 8 20.18 5.39 67.42
C ASN A 8 18.65 5.54 67.29
N ASP A 9 18.22 6.69 66.77
CA ASP A 9 17.19 6.72 65.73
C ASP A 9 17.32 8.02 64.92
N ALA A 10 18.11 7.97 63.84
CA ALA A 10 18.23 9.07 62.90
C ALA A 10 16.97 9.09 62.03
N THR A 11 16.07 9.99 62.39
CA THR A 11 14.90 10.40 61.61
C THR A 11 15.38 10.95 60.26
N LEU A 12 15.42 10.10 59.24
CA LEU A 12 15.69 10.53 57.87
C LEU A 12 14.41 11.09 57.25
N ARG A 13 14.38 12.41 57.19
CA ARG A 13 13.37 13.26 56.55
C ARG A 13 13.00 12.72 55.17
N SER A 14 11.70 12.64 54.91
CA SER A 14 11.14 12.46 53.57
C SER A 14 11.66 13.55 52.64
N MET A 15 12.47 13.20 51.64
CA MET A 15 12.60 14.00 50.43
C MET A 15 11.61 13.47 49.40
N THR A 16 10.43 14.07 49.38
CA THR A 16 9.50 14.00 48.27
C THR A 16 10.06 14.85 47.14
N THR A 17 10.80 14.26 46.21
CA THR A 17 10.97 14.85 44.87
C THR A 17 9.71 14.58 44.07
N SER A 18 8.84 15.59 43.99
CA SER A 18 7.70 15.60 43.09
C SER A 18 8.19 15.60 41.64
N LEU A 19 8.09 14.46 40.96
CA LEU A 19 8.01 14.45 39.50
C LEU A 19 6.57 14.83 39.13
N PRO A 20 6.36 15.85 38.27
CA PRO A 20 5.01 16.17 37.83
C PRO A 20 4.50 14.96 37.05
N PHE A 21 3.26 14.52 37.34
CA PHE A 21 2.50 13.44 36.67
C PHE A 21 2.28 12.10 37.40
N PHE A 22 2.49 11.96 38.72
CA PHE A 22 1.99 10.76 39.43
C PHE A 22 1.38 11.09 40.80
N ASN A 23 0.06 10.88 40.91
CA ASN A 23 -0.65 10.62 42.17
C ASN A 23 -1.28 9.24 42.04
N ALA A 24 -0.85 8.25 42.82
CA ALA A 24 -1.54 6.96 42.89
C ALA A 24 -1.69 6.52 44.36
N THR A 25 -2.94 6.27 44.74
CA THR A 25 -3.36 5.83 46.07
C THR A 25 -3.37 4.30 46.14
N VAL A 26 -2.89 3.73 47.25
CA VAL A 26 -2.79 2.26 47.45
C VAL A 26 -4.10 1.71 48.03
N GLY A 27 -4.65 0.67 47.40
CA GLY A 27 -5.79 -0.13 47.90
C GLY A 27 -5.43 -1.61 48.00
N THR A 28 -5.86 -2.27 49.08
CA THR A 28 -5.57 -3.67 49.40
C THR A 28 -6.53 -4.65 48.70
N ALA A 29 -6.00 -5.70 48.04
CA ALA A 29 -6.77 -6.86 47.58
C ALA A 29 -5.98 -8.18 47.70
N ALA A 30 -6.69 -9.27 47.96
CA ALA A 30 -6.20 -10.57 48.42
C ALA A 30 -5.53 -11.45 47.33
N VAL A 31 -4.61 -12.31 47.79
CA VAL A 31 -3.62 -13.10 47.05
C VAL A 31 -4.17 -14.44 46.52
N ARG A 32 -3.81 -14.80 45.28
CA ARG A 32 -3.71 -16.20 44.80
C ARG A 32 -2.36 -16.39 44.10
N SER A 33 -1.62 -17.42 44.51
CA SER A 33 -0.25 -17.82 44.15
C SER A 33 -0.03 -18.05 42.65
N TYR A 34 1.22 -17.88 42.12
CA TYR A 34 1.88 -18.72 41.07
C TYR A 34 3.36 -18.32 40.80
N HIS A 35 4.10 -19.26 40.17
CA HIS A 35 5.56 -19.48 40.08
C HIS A 35 6.34 -18.81 38.92
N GLU A 36 7.68 -18.88 39.06
CA GLU A 36 8.82 -18.73 38.10
C GLU A 36 9.12 -17.35 37.49
N VAL A 37 10.18 -16.70 38.03
CA VAL A 37 10.80 -15.47 37.52
C VAL A 37 12.12 -15.83 36.84
N THR A 38 12.32 -15.41 35.59
CA THR A 38 13.61 -15.55 34.89
C THR A 38 14.39 -14.25 34.98
N THR A 39 15.60 -14.28 35.56
CA THR A 39 16.45 -13.11 35.81
C THR A 39 17.65 -13.09 34.86
N HIS A 40 17.92 -11.93 34.24
CA HIS A 40 19.12 -11.70 33.43
C HIS A 40 19.60 -10.27 33.69
N ALA A 41 20.89 -10.11 34.02
CA ALA A 41 21.52 -8.81 34.25
C ALA A 41 22.35 -8.38 33.01
N ILE A 42 22.26 -7.10 32.64
CA ILE A 42 22.96 -6.56 31.47
C ILE A 42 23.60 -5.22 31.85
N PRO A 43 24.94 -5.09 31.76
CA PRO A 43 25.62 -3.83 32.04
C PRO A 43 25.44 -2.84 30.87
N VAL A 44 25.19 -1.56 31.19
CA VAL A 44 24.99 -0.51 30.18
C VAL A 44 25.79 0.73 30.56
N ALA A 45 26.56 1.29 29.61
CA ALA A 45 27.30 2.54 29.78
C ALA A 45 26.49 3.73 29.23
N GLY A 46 26.12 4.71 30.08
CA GLY A 46 25.44 5.95 29.66
C GLY A 46 24.67 6.66 30.79
N ASP A 47 24.24 7.91 30.54
CA ASP A 47 23.44 8.73 31.47
C ASP A 47 22.12 8.02 31.83
N SER A 48 22.03 7.58 33.08
CA SER A 48 21.01 6.70 33.65
C SER A 48 19.60 7.27 33.53
N HIS A 49 19.43 8.59 33.48
CA HIS A 49 18.11 9.22 33.43
C HIS A 49 17.47 9.18 32.03
N ALA A 50 18.27 9.42 30.99
CA ALA A 50 17.81 9.31 29.60
C ALA A 50 17.50 7.86 29.22
N LEU A 51 18.28 6.91 29.76
CA LEU A 51 18.09 5.47 29.60
C LEU A 51 16.74 4.99 30.16
N LEU A 52 16.43 5.42 31.39
CA LEU A 52 15.18 5.14 32.09
C LEU A 52 13.95 5.67 31.35
N GLN A 53 14.01 6.90 30.84
CA GLN A 53 12.91 7.49 30.07
C GLN A 53 12.68 6.76 28.74
N ARG A 54 13.75 6.39 28.02
CA ARG A 54 13.67 5.62 26.77
C ARG A 54 13.08 4.24 27.00
N PHE A 55 13.54 3.57 28.03
CA PHE A 55 13.07 2.25 28.40
C PHE A 55 11.59 2.26 28.85
N ALA A 56 11.18 3.29 29.60
CA ALA A 56 9.77 3.47 29.97
C ALA A 56 8.84 3.66 28.77
N ARG A 57 9.30 4.41 27.77
CA ARG A 57 8.57 4.60 26.51
C ARG A 57 8.46 3.31 25.70
N PHE A 58 9.55 2.53 25.64
CA PHE A 58 9.55 1.23 24.97
C PHE A 58 8.50 0.28 25.56
N ILE A 59 8.44 0.15 26.90
CA ILE A 59 7.42 -0.70 27.53
C ILE A 59 6.01 -0.17 27.23
N LEU A 60 5.75 1.13 27.40
CA LEU A 60 4.44 1.71 27.11
C LEU A 60 4.00 1.49 25.64
N ALA A 61 4.95 1.54 24.70
CA ALA A 61 4.69 1.30 23.27
C ALA A 61 4.37 -0.17 22.98
N VAL A 62 5.05 -1.13 23.62
CA VAL A 62 4.84 -2.57 23.41
C VAL A 62 3.62 -3.09 24.17
N THR A 63 3.31 -2.54 25.33
CA THR A 63 2.20 -3.01 26.18
C THR A 63 0.87 -2.29 25.91
N GLY A 64 0.84 -1.38 24.93
CA GLY A 64 -0.37 -0.65 24.53
C GLY A 64 -0.91 0.28 25.62
N GLY A 65 -0.04 0.83 26.46
CA GLY A 65 -0.42 1.75 27.54
C GLY A 65 -0.96 1.08 28.81
N THR A 66 -0.67 -0.20 29.06
CA THR A 66 -0.93 -0.81 30.38
C THR A 66 0.06 -0.29 31.43
N ASP A 67 -0.40 -0.19 32.68
CA ASP A 67 0.35 0.38 33.81
C ASP A 67 1.72 -0.30 34.01
N VAL A 68 2.80 0.44 33.77
CA VAL A 68 4.18 0.01 34.01
C VAL A 68 4.69 0.68 35.26
N ALA A 69 5.13 -0.10 36.26
CA ALA A 69 5.78 0.43 37.45
C ALA A 69 7.30 0.30 37.32
N PHE A 70 8.00 1.43 37.47
CA PHE A 70 9.46 1.46 37.65
C PHE A 70 9.75 1.47 39.14
N ILE A 71 10.41 0.42 39.64
CA ILE A 71 10.76 0.32 41.07
C ILE A 71 12.28 0.34 41.15
N ALA A 72 12.84 1.44 41.64
CA ALA A 72 14.25 1.53 42.01
C ALA A 72 14.40 1.10 43.47
N TYR A 73 14.38 -0.21 43.76
CA TYR A 73 14.76 -0.72 45.08
C TYR A 73 15.12 -2.20 45.06
N ASP A 74 16.10 -2.55 45.90
CA ASP A 74 16.66 -3.90 46.11
C ASP A 74 15.63 -4.74 46.90
N GLY A 75 14.76 -5.45 46.17
CA GLY A 75 13.82 -6.43 46.74
C GLY A 75 12.35 -6.02 46.67
N CYS A 76 11.54 -6.81 45.95
CA CYS A 76 10.09 -6.72 46.00
C CYS A 76 9.48 -8.13 46.01
N GLU A 77 8.77 -8.47 47.09
CA GLU A 77 8.09 -9.76 47.28
C GLU A 77 6.71 -9.85 46.60
N GLN A 78 6.20 -8.80 45.93
CA GLN A 78 4.94 -8.88 45.18
C GLN A 78 4.96 -8.14 43.85
N ILE A 79 4.86 -8.90 42.76
CA ILE A 79 4.69 -8.39 41.39
C ILE A 79 3.19 -8.29 41.10
N LEU A 80 2.59 -7.12 41.32
CA LEU A 80 1.17 -6.87 40.99
C LEU A 80 0.97 -6.45 39.52
N GLN A 81 2.03 -5.99 38.86
CA GLN A 81 1.98 -5.49 37.48
C GLN A 81 2.39 -6.57 36.45
N PRO A 82 1.88 -6.49 35.20
CA PRO A 82 2.20 -7.43 34.11
C PRO A 82 3.70 -7.60 33.84
N LEU A 83 4.43 -6.49 33.94
CA LEU A 83 5.87 -6.39 33.81
C LEU A 83 6.40 -5.45 34.89
N VAL A 84 7.41 -5.88 35.63
CA VAL A 84 8.15 -5.05 36.59
C VAL A 84 9.60 -4.97 36.14
N VAL A 85 10.14 -3.76 36.17
CA VAL A 85 11.56 -3.52 35.90
C VAL A 85 12.19 -2.96 37.15
N SER A 86 13.18 -3.68 37.66
CA SER A 86 14.03 -3.25 38.76
C SER A 86 15.40 -2.86 38.23
N LEU A 87 15.92 -1.74 38.73
CA LEU A 87 17.24 -1.24 38.41
C LEU A 87 18.04 -1.16 39.70
N ARG A 88 19.27 -1.68 39.67
CA ARG A 88 20.22 -1.54 40.75
C ARG A 88 21.23 -0.45 40.42
N PRO A 89 21.11 0.75 41.00
CA PRO A 89 22.04 1.85 40.71
C PRO A 89 23.42 1.60 41.34
N ILE A 90 24.46 2.14 40.70
CA ILE A 90 25.83 2.30 41.24
C ILE A 90 26.29 3.74 41.05
N ASP A 91 27.39 4.11 41.71
CA ASP A 91 27.90 5.49 41.81
C ASP A 91 28.02 6.21 40.45
N GLU A 92 28.33 5.48 39.37
CA GLU A 92 28.25 5.96 37.98
C GLU A 92 27.50 4.98 37.07
N GLY A 93 26.19 4.79 37.30
CA GLY A 93 25.31 4.11 36.35
C GLY A 93 24.36 3.08 36.96
N VAL A 94 24.17 1.96 36.26
CA VAL A 94 23.28 0.86 36.68
C VAL A 94 24.08 -0.44 36.63
N SER A 95 24.17 -1.18 37.75
CA SER A 95 24.86 -2.48 37.78
C SER A 95 24.02 -3.58 37.17
N ASP A 96 22.72 -3.59 37.47
CA ASP A 96 21.80 -4.67 37.09
C ASP A 96 20.44 -4.11 36.68
N ILE A 97 19.91 -4.63 35.57
CA ILE A 97 18.51 -4.44 35.15
C ILE A 97 17.83 -5.79 35.31
N THR A 98 16.81 -5.88 36.16
CA THR A 98 16.00 -7.09 36.34
C THR A 98 14.61 -6.88 35.74
N LEU A 99 14.23 -7.74 34.79
CA LEU A 99 12.88 -7.78 34.23
C LEU A 99 12.12 -8.96 34.84
N SER A 100 10.96 -8.68 35.42
CA SER A 100 10.06 -9.68 35.98
C SER A 100 8.71 -9.61 35.27
N LEU A 101 8.40 -10.64 34.46
CA LEU A 101 7.12 -10.76 33.75
C LEU A 101 6.20 -11.72 34.49
N ARG A 102 4.91 -11.38 34.59
CA ARG A 102 3.92 -12.29 35.12
C ARG A 102 3.64 -13.42 34.12
N GLY A 103 3.72 -14.68 34.55
CA GLY A 103 3.59 -15.86 33.66
C GLY A 103 2.28 -15.97 32.86
N SER A 104 1.23 -15.23 33.25
CA SER A 104 -0.02 -15.13 32.49
C SER A 104 0.11 -14.35 31.16
N TYR A 105 1.22 -13.63 30.95
CA TYR A 105 1.48 -12.83 29.74
C TYR A 105 2.26 -13.58 28.65
N GLY A 106 2.56 -14.87 28.84
CA GLY A 106 3.06 -15.75 27.77
C GLY A 106 4.27 -16.60 28.16
N PRO A 107 4.72 -17.48 27.24
CA PRO A 107 5.85 -18.39 27.48
C PRO A 107 7.18 -17.65 27.68
N GLN A 108 8.16 -18.28 28.33
CA GLN A 108 9.52 -17.73 28.58
C GLN A 108 10.18 -17.07 27.34
N ALA A 109 9.84 -17.54 26.13
CA ALA A 109 10.31 -16.95 24.87
C ALA A 109 9.85 -15.49 24.68
N ALA A 110 8.62 -15.15 25.07
CA ALA A 110 8.10 -13.78 25.00
C ALA A 110 8.81 -12.85 26.00
N ALA A 111 9.12 -13.34 27.20
CA ALA A 111 9.90 -12.61 28.20
C ALA A 111 11.35 -12.38 27.75
N ARG A 112 12.00 -13.40 27.16
CA ARG A 112 13.33 -13.24 26.55
C ARG A 112 13.32 -12.25 25.38
N HIS A 113 12.28 -12.28 24.57
CA HIS A 113 12.12 -11.34 23.47
C HIS A 113 11.92 -9.91 23.96
N LEU A 114 11.07 -9.68 24.97
CA LEU A 114 10.91 -8.37 25.63
C LEU A 114 12.22 -7.87 26.25
N LEU A 115 13.02 -8.76 26.84
CA LEU A 115 14.35 -8.44 27.36
C LEU A 115 15.35 -8.11 26.24
N GLN A 116 15.38 -8.87 25.16
CA GLN A 116 16.23 -8.56 24.00
C GLN A 116 15.85 -7.22 23.37
N LEU A 117 14.55 -6.96 23.24
CA LEU A 117 14.00 -5.69 22.77
C LEU A 117 14.42 -4.52 23.68
N ALA A 118 14.22 -4.68 24.99
CA ALA A 118 14.66 -3.74 26.02
C ALA A 118 16.14 -3.40 25.88
N THR A 119 16.98 -4.43 25.78
CA THR A 119 18.44 -4.34 25.70
C THR A 119 18.90 -3.66 24.42
N SER A 120 18.31 -4.05 23.29
CA SER A 120 18.60 -3.49 21.96
C SER A 120 18.23 -2.02 21.87
N TYR A 121 17.15 -1.62 22.55
CA TYR A 121 16.70 -0.23 22.62
C TYR A 121 17.54 0.61 23.60
N ILE A 122 18.00 0.00 24.70
CA ILE A 122 18.82 0.63 25.73
C ILE A 122 20.27 0.85 25.28
N ASN A 123 20.87 -0.10 24.55
CA ASN A 123 22.25 0.00 24.08
C ASN A 123 22.31 -0.13 22.55
N PRO A 124 22.13 0.98 21.80
CA PRO A 124 21.86 0.90 20.38
C PRO A 124 23.07 0.55 19.48
N HIS A 125 24.28 0.19 19.96
CA HIS A 125 25.35 -0.47 19.17
C HIS A 125 26.50 -1.05 20.03
N PRO A 126 27.27 -2.07 19.57
CA PRO A 126 27.32 -2.64 18.21
C PRO A 126 27.00 -4.15 18.13
N GLY A 127 26.30 -4.56 17.08
CA GLY A 127 26.23 -5.97 16.67
C GLY A 127 24.89 -6.68 16.84
N LEU A 128 23.75 -5.98 16.80
CA LEU A 128 22.48 -6.67 16.58
C LEU A 128 22.60 -7.50 15.31
N HIS A 129 22.36 -8.79 15.44
CA HIS A 129 22.39 -9.68 14.29
C HIS A 129 21.25 -9.26 13.34
N LYS A 130 21.40 -9.46 12.02
CA LYS A 130 20.36 -9.07 11.04
C LYS A 130 18.96 -9.64 11.35
N THR A 131 18.90 -10.71 12.15
CA THR A 131 17.67 -11.36 12.61
C THR A 131 16.97 -10.66 13.77
N GLU A 132 17.58 -9.65 14.37
CA GLU A 132 17.09 -8.95 15.58
C GLU A 132 16.54 -7.55 15.28
N ILE A 133 16.62 -7.08 14.03
CA ILE A 133 16.11 -5.78 13.59
C ILE A 133 14.81 -5.93 12.79
N SER A 134 13.91 -4.94 12.88
CA SER A 134 12.65 -4.87 12.14
C SER A 134 12.87 -4.42 10.69
N GLN A 135 13.65 -5.20 9.95
CA GLN A 135 13.94 -5.00 8.55
C GLN A 135 13.83 -6.32 7.81
N ILE A 136 12.95 -6.36 6.82
CA ILE A 136 12.71 -7.56 6.01
C ILE A 136 12.96 -7.20 4.56
N GLN A 137 13.90 -7.89 3.93
CA GLN A 137 14.15 -7.82 2.50
C GLN A 137 13.38 -8.97 1.83
N GLY A 138 12.60 -8.66 0.81
CA GLY A 138 12.02 -9.66 -0.07
C GLY A 138 13.11 -10.45 -0.80
N PRO A 139 12.75 -11.57 -1.44
CA PRO A 139 13.71 -12.27 -2.28
C PRO A 139 14.24 -11.33 -3.37
N LEU A 140 15.44 -11.63 -3.88
CA LEU A 140 15.96 -10.88 -5.03
C LEU A 140 14.91 -10.92 -6.15
N PRO A 141 14.66 -9.78 -6.82
CA PRO A 141 13.73 -9.76 -7.93
C PRO A 141 14.24 -10.73 -8.99
N GLN A 142 13.32 -11.38 -9.70
CA GLN A 142 13.69 -12.08 -10.93
C GLN A 142 14.26 -11.03 -11.93
N GLN A 143 15.08 -11.49 -12.89
CA GLN A 143 15.68 -10.59 -13.88
C GLN A 143 14.61 -9.71 -14.56
N ALA A 144 15.02 -8.55 -15.07
CA ALA A 144 14.11 -7.64 -15.76
C ALA A 144 13.33 -8.41 -16.86
N LEU A 145 12.04 -8.12 -16.98
CA LEU A 145 11.26 -8.57 -18.13
C LEU A 145 11.87 -7.87 -19.34
N HIS A 146 12.46 -8.65 -20.23
CA HIS A 146 12.93 -8.22 -21.53
C HIS A 146 11.97 -8.75 -22.58
N ASP A 147 11.76 -8.00 -23.64
CA ASP A 147 11.12 -8.56 -24.83
C ASP A 147 12.04 -9.62 -25.46
N ASP A 148 11.53 -10.33 -26.48
CA ASP A 148 12.27 -11.35 -27.21
C ASP A 148 13.56 -10.83 -27.90
N HIS A 149 13.77 -9.51 -27.90
CA HIS A 149 14.89 -8.80 -28.52
C HIS A 149 15.84 -8.13 -27.52
N GLY A 150 15.61 -8.27 -26.21
CA GLY A 150 16.42 -7.67 -25.16
C GLY A 150 16.09 -6.19 -24.86
N SER A 151 15.04 -5.63 -25.44
CA SER A 151 14.55 -4.28 -25.15
C SER A 151 13.82 -4.25 -23.81
N PRO A 152 13.78 -3.09 -23.13
CA PRO A 152 12.99 -2.94 -21.92
C PRO A 152 11.49 -3.11 -22.22
N VAL A 153 10.81 -3.93 -21.41
CA VAL A 153 9.35 -4.11 -21.49
C VAL A 153 8.65 -2.86 -20.96
N LEU A 154 7.72 -2.33 -21.74
CA LEU A 154 6.83 -1.22 -21.38
C LEU A 154 5.43 -1.76 -21.07
N LEU A 155 4.63 -0.93 -20.42
CA LEU A 155 3.32 -1.35 -19.90
C LEU A 155 2.37 -1.84 -21.01
N HIS A 156 2.39 -1.21 -22.19
CA HIS A 156 1.57 -1.67 -23.33
C HIS A 156 2.08 -2.95 -23.97
N ASN A 157 3.36 -3.31 -23.80
CA ASN A 157 3.89 -4.56 -24.36
C ASN A 157 3.24 -5.79 -23.72
N ILE A 158 2.74 -5.70 -22.46
CA ILE A 158 1.97 -6.78 -21.84
C ILE A 158 0.79 -7.21 -22.74
N LEU A 159 0.05 -6.25 -23.31
CA LEU A 159 -1.04 -6.55 -24.23
C LEU A 159 -0.53 -7.13 -25.55
N GLU A 160 0.55 -6.56 -26.10
CA GLU A 160 1.11 -7.00 -27.39
C GLU A 160 1.68 -8.41 -27.31
N ASP A 161 2.32 -8.75 -26.21
CA ASP A 161 2.88 -10.09 -25.92
C ASP A 161 1.73 -11.08 -25.77
N ALA A 162 0.69 -10.72 -25.02
CA ALA A 162 -0.52 -11.51 -24.91
C ALA A 162 -1.20 -11.73 -26.28
N THR A 163 -1.23 -10.72 -27.15
CA THR A 163 -1.72 -10.86 -28.53
C THR A 163 -0.87 -11.80 -29.36
N ARG A 164 0.47 -11.76 -29.23
CA ARG A 164 1.36 -12.69 -29.95
C ARG A 164 1.15 -14.14 -29.48
N SER A 165 0.98 -14.35 -28.18
CA SER A 165 0.84 -15.69 -27.60
C SER A 165 -0.59 -16.25 -27.68
N PHE A 166 -1.61 -15.40 -27.56
CA PHE A 166 -3.02 -15.79 -27.40
C PHE A 166 -3.99 -14.97 -28.27
N PRO A 167 -3.74 -14.79 -29.58
CA PRO A 167 -4.45 -13.83 -30.43
C PRO A 167 -5.98 -14.00 -30.43
N ARG A 168 -6.45 -15.26 -30.38
CA ARG A 168 -7.87 -15.63 -30.44
C ARG A 168 -8.52 -15.82 -29.07
N ASN A 169 -7.77 -15.73 -27.97
CA ASN A 169 -8.39 -15.80 -26.65
C ASN A 169 -9.20 -14.52 -26.40
N ILE A 170 -10.27 -14.64 -25.60
CA ILE A 170 -11.06 -13.48 -25.17
C ILE A 170 -10.22 -12.67 -24.19
N ALA A 171 -9.84 -11.46 -24.59
CA ALA A 171 -9.10 -10.51 -23.78
C ALA A 171 -10.02 -9.75 -22.83
N ILE A 172 -11.19 -9.31 -23.33
CA ILE A 172 -12.19 -8.57 -22.54
C ILE A 172 -13.55 -9.24 -22.71
N ASP A 173 -14.25 -9.43 -21.60
CA ASP A 173 -15.64 -9.84 -21.53
C ASP A 173 -16.42 -8.83 -20.68
N GLU A 174 -17.21 -8.01 -21.33
CA GLU A 174 -17.89 -6.87 -20.73
C GLU A 174 -19.41 -7.06 -20.74
N VAL A 175 -20.05 -6.80 -19.58
CA VAL A 175 -21.50 -6.77 -19.44
C VAL A 175 -22.01 -5.39 -19.01
N THR A 176 -23.01 -4.88 -19.73
CA THR A 176 -23.69 -3.62 -19.42
C THR A 176 -25.19 -3.84 -19.25
N GLY A 177 -25.84 -2.95 -18.51
CA GLY A 177 -27.27 -3.08 -18.20
C GLY A 177 -28.14 -3.05 -19.47
N GLY A 178 -29.10 -3.97 -19.56
CA GLY A 178 -30.16 -4.01 -20.56
C GLY A 178 -31.53 -3.62 -19.99
N ARG A 179 -32.55 -3.55 -20.84
CA ARG A 179 -33.94 -3.35 -20.39
C ARG A 179 -34.44 -4.62 -19.66
N ALA A 180 -35.25 -4.44 -18.62
CA ALA A 180 -35.94 -5.51 -17.89
C ALA A 180 -35.05 -6.61 -17.29
N GLY A 181 -33.84 -6.27 -16.82
CA GLY A 181 -32.95 -7.23 -16.14
C GLY A 181 -32.14 -8.14 -17.05
N SER A 182 -32.08 -7.83 -18.35
CA SER A 182 -31.13 -8.46 -19.30
C SER A 182 -29.78 -7.75 -19.29
N TYR A 183 -28.74 -8.39 -19.80
CA TYR A 183 -27.42 -7.80 -20.03
C TYR A 183 -27.14 -7.70 -21.53
N THR A 184 -26.45 -6.65 -21.93
CA THR A 184 -25.73 -6.66 -23.20
C THR A 184 -24.31 -7.14 -22.93
N ARG A 185 -23.83 -8.13 -23.69
CA ARG A 185 -22.50 -8.71 -23.52
C ARG A 185 -21.64 -8.43 -24.74
N ARG A 186 -20.40 -8.00 -24.50
CA ARG A 186 -19.39 -7.75 -25.52
C ARG A 186 -18.12 -8.51 -25.16
N GLU A 187 -17.74 -9.44 -26.03
CA GLU A 187 -16.47 -10.16 -25.95
C GLU A 187 -15.53 -9.60 -27.03
N VAL A 188 -14.27 -9.37 -26.66
CA VAL A 188 -13.23 -8.85 -27.55
C VAL A 188 -11.99 -9.74 -27.40
N THR A 189 -11.50 -10.26 -28.52
CA THR A 189 -10.27 -11.06 -28.57
C THR A 189 -9.01 -10.20 -28.43
N TYR A 190 -7.87 -10.80 -28.13
CA TYR A 190 -6.59 -10.08 -28.07
C TYR A 190 -6.22 -9.41 -29.41
N ASP A 191 -6.49 -10.07 -30.55
CA ASP A 191 -6.25 -9.48 -31.88
C ASP A 191 -7.11 -8.24 -32.12
N GLU A 192 -8.41 -8.34 -31.83
CA GLU A 192 -9.34 -7.22 -31.99
C GLU A 192 -9.02 -6.06 -31.04
N LEU A 193 -8.66 -6.37 -29.79
CA LEU A 193 -8.28 -5.37 -28.79
C LEU A 193 -7.01 -4.63 -29.23
N ASN A 194 -5.97 -5.36 -29.63
CA ASN A 194 -4.71 -4.77 -30.08
C ASN A 194 -4.86 -4.00 -31.41
N ALA A 195 -5.75 -4.42 -32.31
CA ALA A 195 -6.09 -3.64 -33.51
C ALA A 195 -6.72 -2.29 -33.15
N LYS A 196 -7.67 -2.28 -32.20
CA LYS A 196 -8.28 -1.04 -31.69
C LYS A 196 -7.28 -0.14 -30.97
N VAL A 197 -6.40 -0.72 -30.14
CA VAL A 197 -5.32 0.00 -29.45
C VAL A 197 -4.36 0.65 -30.45
N ARG A 198 -3.97 -0.05 -31.53
CA ARG A 198 -3.14 0.52 -32.59
C ARG A 198 -3.81 1.69 -33.29
N SER A 199 -5.06 1.52 -33.73
CA SER A 199 -5.83 2.61 -34.36
C SER A 199 -5.93 3.83 -33.44
N PHE A 200 -6.28 3.60 -32.18
CA PHE A 200 -6.42 4.68 -31.21
C PHE A 200 -5.08 5.37 -30.90
N ALA A 201 -3.97 4.62 -30.84
CA ALA A 201 -2.63 5.18 -30.64
C ALA A 201 -2.25 6.15 -31.78
N ASP A 202 -2.54 5.79 -33.03
CA ASP A 202 -2.29 6.67 -34.18
C ASP A 202 -3.20 7.91 -34.14
N GLU A 203 -4.49 7.73 -33.87
CA GLU A 203 -5.46 8.82 -33.78
C GLU A 203 -5.13 9.81 -32.66
N ILE A 204 -4.80 9.31 -31.46
CA ILE A 204 -4.48 10.18 -30.32
C ILE A 204 -3.15 10.90 -30.55
N GLN A 205 -2.17 10.27 -31.20
CA GLN A 205 -0.92 10.93 -31.58
C GLN A 205 -1.18 12.14 -32.50
N VAL A 206 -2.02 11.95 -33.53
CA VAL A 206 -2.44 13.02 -34.45
C VAL A 206 -3.12 14.14 -33.67
N VAL A 207 -4.07 13.81 -32.80
CA VAL A 207 -4.80 14.79 -31.98
C VAL A 207 -3.84 15.58 -31.11
N LEU A 208 -2.99 14.91 -30.34
CA LEU A 208 -2.09 15.55 -29.41
C LEU A 208 -1.07 16.46 -30.10
N GLN A 209 -0.60 16.10 -31.29
CA GLN A 209 0.27 16.98 -32.09
C GLN A 209 -0.50 18.19 -32.64
N ARG A 210 -1.68 17.97 -33.22
CA ARG A 210 -2.47 19.06 -33.84
C ARG A 210 -3.10 20.02 -32.83
N LEU A 211 -3.23 19.60 -31.57
CA LEU A 211 -3.65 20.44 -30.46
C LEU A 211 -2.47 21.19 -29.80
N ASP A 212 -1.22 20.99 -30.26
CA ASP A 212 0.00 21.49 -29.61
C ASP A 212 0.02 21.18 -28.10
N TRP A 213 -0.33 19.94 -27.77
CA TRP A 213 -0.55 19.54 -26.38
C TRP A 213 0.73 19.70 -25.55
N PRO A 214 0.67 20.29 -24.34
CA PRO A 214 1.86 20.55 -23.55
C PRO A 214 2.67 19.28 -23.22
N ALA A 215 3.97 19.36 -23.48
CA ALA A 215 4.89 18.30 -23.11
C ALA A 215 5.43 18.53 -21.70
N PHE A 216 5.17 17.58 -20.81
CA PHE A 216 5.81 17.51 -19.51
C PHE A 216 7.29 17.14 -19.67
N GLN A 217 8.17 17.93 -19.05
CA GLN A 217 9.63 17.78 -19.15
C GLN A 217 10.15 17.70 -20.60
N GLY A 218 9.42 18.30 -21.55
CA GLY A 218 9.85 18.49 -22.94
C GLY A 218 9.60 17.32 -23.89
N VAL A 219 9.08 16.17 -23.44
CA VAL A 219 8.89 14.99 -24.34
C VAL A 219 7.52 14.33 -24.22
N GLN A 220 7.06 14.05 -22.99
CA GLN A 220 5.84 13.26 -22.80
C GLN A 220 4.62 14.13 -22.55
N LYS A 221 3.47 13.73 -23.09
CA LYS A 221 2.19 14.40 -22.87
C LYS A 221 1.41 13.64 -21.80
N MET A 222 0.77 14.38 -20.91
CA MET A 222 -0.11 13.82 -19.88
C MET A 222 -1.55 13.90 -20.37
N VAL A 223 -2.21 12.76 -20.53
CA VAL A 223 -3.54 12.66 -21.14
C VAL A 223 -4.57 12.25 -20.08
N PRO A 224 -5.41 13.18 -19.61
CA PRO A 224 -6.46 12.86 -18.66
C PRO A 224 -7.60 12.07 -19.31
N ILE A 225 -8.07 11.02 -18.64
CA ILE A 225 -9.11 10.11 -19.12
C ILE A 225 -10.32 10.14 -18.19
N PHE A 226 -11.45 10.63 -18.67
CA PHE A 226 -12.72 10.73 -17.95
C PHE A 226 -13.69 9.62 -18.38
N LEU A 227 -13.33 8.38 -18.09
CA LEU A 227 -14.09 7.18 -18.43
C LEU A 227 -14.33 6.32 -17.18
N HIS A 228 -15.45 5.61 -17.15
CA HIS A 228 -15.66 4.48 -16.24
C HIS A 228 -14.88 3.25 -16.71
N ASN A 229 -14.84 2.19 -15.89
CA ASN A 229 -14.35 0.88 -16.35
C ASN A 229 -15.17 0.41 -17.55
N SER A 230 -14.49 0.22 -18.69
CA SER A 230 -15.06 -0.29 -19.93
C SER A 230 -13.95 -0.83 -20.82
N THR A 231 -14.30 -1.51 -21.91
CA THR A 231 -13.32 -1.87 -22.96
C THR A 231 -12.58 -0.63 -23.48
N GLU A 232 -13.28 0.50 -23.63
CA GLU A 232 -12.71 1.75 -24.13
C GLU A 232 -11.65 2.33 -23.18
N LEU A 233 -11.87 2.27 -21.86
CA LEU A 233 -10.83 2.69 -20.90
C LEU A 233 -9.53 1.89 -21.10
N ASN A 234 -9.64 0.56 -21.29
CA ASN A 234 -8.48 -0.29 -21.55
C ASN A 234 -7.77 0.07 -22.85
N ILE A 235 -8.53 0.33 -23.92
CA ILE A 235 -8.00 0.80 -25.21
C ILE A 235 -7.28 2.13 -25.04
N CYS A 236 -7.87 3.08 -24.31
CA CYS A 236 -7.30 4.39 -24.08
C CYS A 236 -5.96 4.30 -23.34
N MET A 237 -5.90 3.54 -22.23
CA MET A 237 -4.67 3.38 -21.44
C MET A 237 -3.54 2.76 -22.27
N ASN A 238 -3.83 1.68 -23.00
CA ASN A 238 -2.83 1.02 -23.86
C ASN A 238 -2.44 1.87 -25.06
N GLY A 239 -3.39 2.54 -25.71
CA GLY A 239 -3.11 3.36 -26.89
C GLY A 239 -2.34 4.65 -26.56
N ILE A 240 -2.64 5.31 -25.45
CA ILE A 240 -1.86 6.46 -24.95
C ILE A 240 -0.43 6.04 -24.59
N SER A 241 -0.29 4.91 -23.86
CA SER A 241 1.01 4.32 -23.53
C SER A 241 1.81 3.97 -24.79
N LYS A 242 1.15 3.36 -25.80
CA LYS A 242 1.76 3.00 -27.09
C LYS A 242 2.15 4.22 -27.94
N ALA A 243 1.40 5.32 -27.84
CA ALA A 243 1.76 6.60 -28.44
C ALA A 243 2.94 7.30 -27.73
N GLY A 244 3.43 6.74 -26.61
CA GLY A 244 4.55 7.25 -25.85
C GLY A 244 4.19 8.34 -24.85
N HIS A 245 2.95 8.34 -24.38
CA HIS A 245 2.39 9.34 -23.49
C HIS A 245 1.84 8.68 -22.22
N ALA A 246 1.62 9.47 -21.17
CA ALA A 246 1.14 8.96 -19.91
C ALA A 246 -0.37 9.20 -19.78
N PHE A 247 -1.09 8.20 -19.29
CA PHE A 247 -2.51 8.35 -19.00
C PHE A 247 -2.75 8.75 -17.54
N CYS A 248 -3.81 9.52 -17.30
CA CYS A 248 -4.26 9.91 -15.96
C CYS A 248 -5.78 9.74 -15.85
N PRO A 249 -6.27 8.62 -15.27
CA PRO A 249 -7.70 8.44 -15.06
C PRO A 249 -8.27 9.50 -14.11
N LEU A 250 -9.44 10.04 -14.46
CA LEU A 250 -10.16 11.05 -13.71
C LEU A 250 -11.47 10.48 -13.17
N GLN A 251 -11.87 10.96 -11.99
CA GLN A 251 -13.12 10.53 -11.38
C GLN A 251 -14.28 11.18 -12.13
N THR A 252 -15.19 10.37 -12.65
CA THR A 252 -16.33 10.84 -13.44
C THR A 252 -17.38 11.63 -12.65
N ASP A 253 -17.37 11.46 -11.32
CA ASP A 253 -18.21 12.18 -10.35
C ASP A 253 -17.40 13.22 -9.53
N ALA A 254 -16.17 13.55 -9.95
CA ALA A 254 -15.41 14.66 -9.37
C ALA A 254 -16.09 16.01 -9.63
N SER A 255 -15.97 16.93 -8.66
CA SER A 255 -16.38 18.32 -8.83
C SER A 255 -15.53 19.05 -9.87
N GLU A 256 -16.08 20.12 -10.44
CA GLU A 256 -15.37 21.04 -11.33
C GLU A 256 -14.05 21.53 -10.72
N GLU A 257 -14.07 21.98 -9.46
CA GLU A 257 -12.88 22.46 -8.74
C GLU A 257 -11.78 21.41 -8.71
N ARG A 258 -12.13 20.15 -8.41
CA ARG A 258 -11.16 19.04 -8.37
C ARG A 258 -10.57 18.77 -9.75
N LEU A 259 -11.40 18.78 -10.80
CA LEU A 259 -10.92 18.59 -12.18
C LEU A 259 -9.99 19.72 -12.59
N ARG A 260 -10.34 20.97 -12.27
CA ARG A 260 -9.51 22.15 -12.53
C ARG A 260 -8.15 22.06 -11.84
N ASP A 261 -8.12 21.71 -10.56
CA ASP A 261 -6.87 21.52 -9.80
C ASP A 261 -5.95 20.46 -10.45
N ILE A 262 -6.53 19.33 -10.88
CA ILE A 262 -5.78 18.26 -11.55
C ILE A 262 -5.26 18.72 -12.92
N LEU A 263 -6.09 19.35 -13.74
CA LEU A 263 -5.70 19.80 -15.07
C LEU A 263 -4.59 20.86 -15.02
N VAL A 264 -4.65 21.78 -14.05
CA VAL A 264 -3.59 22.76 -13.81
C VAL A 264 -2.27 22.08 -13.45
N ASP A 265 -2.30 21.08 -12.57
CA ASP A 265 -1.10 20.35 -12.17
C ASP A 265 -0.55 19.46 -13.31
N LEU A 266 -1.43 18.90 -14.15
CA LEU A 266 -1.03 18.16 -15.35
C LEU A 266 -0.56 19.07 -16.51
N GLN A 267 -0.83 20.38 -16.43
CA GLN A 267 -0.70 21.30 -17.57
C GLN A 267 -1.51 20.83 -18.79
N ALA A 268 -2.69 20.26 -18.56
CA ALA A 268 -3.54 19.69 -19.61
C ALA A 268 -4.72 20.63 -19.90
N HIS A 269 -4.97 20.91 -21.19
CA HIS A 269 -6.08 21.75 -21.66
C HIS A 269 -7.24 20.94 -22.26
N GLY A 270 -7.14 19.61 -22.25
CA GLY A 270 -8.19 18.74 -22.76
C GLY A 270 -8.40 17.51 -21.89
N ILE A 271 -9.50 16.82 -22.16
CA ILE A 271 -9.89 15.58 -21.48
C ILE A 271 -10.41 14.61 -22.51
N LEU A 272 -9.92 13.37 -22.47
CA LEU A 272 -10.49 12.25 -23.20
C LEU A 272 -11.74 11.74 -22.48
N ARG A 273 -12.86 11.61 -23.20
CA ARG A 273 -14.15 11.17 -22.66
C ARG A 273 -14.85 10.21 -23.61
N ILE A 274 -15.94 9.60 -23.13
CA ILE A 274 -16.94 8.95 -23.98
C ILE A 274 -18.33 9.41 -23.57
N GLY A 275 -19.19 9.72 -24.55
CA GLY A 275 -20.56 10.16 -24.28
C GLY A 275 -20.62 11.50 -23.53
N SER A 276 -21.81 11.95 -23.16
CA SER A 276 -22.00 13.23 -22.44
C SER A 276 -21.37 13.21 -21.05
N ASN A 277 -20.97 14.38 -20.57
CA ASN A 277 -20.51 14.57 -19.19
C ASN A 277 -21.18 15.82 -18.61
N PRO A 278 -21.34 15.91 -17.27
CA PRO A 278 -22.10 17.00 -16.64
C PRO A 278 -21.40 18.36 -16.74
N TRP A 279 -20.13 18.39 -17.10
CA TRP A 279 -19.31 19.60 -17.12
C TRP A 279 -19.27 20.26 -18.50
N ALA A 280 -19.56 19.53 -19.59
CA ALA A 280 -19.36 20.00 -20.96
C ALA A 280 -20.01 21.36 -21.26
N ASP A 281 -21.19 21.63 -20.71
CA ASP A 281 -21.96 22.86 -20.96
C ASP A 281 -21.72 23.97 -19.92
N THR A 282 -20.90 23.72 -18.88
CA THR A 282 -20.55 24.73 -17.87
C THR A 282 -19.51 25.71 -18.41
N GLU A 283 -19.27 26.82 -17.69
CA GLU A 283 -18.20 27.77 -18.05
C GLU A 283 -16.84 27.08 -18.08
N PHE A 284 -16.54 26.24 -17.09
CA PHE A 284 -15.35 25.39 -17.11
C PHE A 284 -15.28 24.45 -18.31
N GLY A 285 -16.35 23.71 -18.61
CA GLY A 285 -16.31 22.74 -19.70
C GLY A 285 -16.09 23.36 -21.07
N LYS A 286 -16.49 24.63 -21.26
CA LYS A 286 -16.25 25.39 -22.50
C LYS A 286 -14.77 25.71 -22.71
N ASP A 287 -13.99 25.80 -21.64
CA ASP A 287 -12.53 26.00 -21.70
C ASP A 287 -11.76 24.69 -21.94
N ILE A 288 -12.43 23.53 -21.84
CA ILE A 288 -11.81 22.22 -22.01
C ILE A 288 -11.96 21.72 -23.44
N ILE A 289 -10.87 21.24 -24.02
CA ILE A 289 -10.90 20.49 -25.27
C ILE A 289 -11.35 19.05 -24.98
N TRP A 290 -12.62 18.76 -25.24
CA TRP A 290 -13.17 17.41 -25.11
C TRP A 290 -12.81 16.55 -26.31
N ILE A 291 -11.99 15.53 -26.08
CA ILE A 291 -11.65 14.51 -27.07
C ILE A 291 -12.65 13.35 -26.88
N ASP A 292 -13.51 13.11 -27.87
CA ASP A 292 -14.44 11.97 -27.83
C ASP A 292 -13.74 10.71 -28.33
N TYR A 293 -13.65 9.68 -27.50
CA TYR A 293 -13.07 8.39 -27.89
C TYR A 293 -13.68 7.82 -29.19
N LEU A 294 -14.98 8.01 -29.43
CA LEU A 294 -15.64 7.47 -30.62
C LEU A 294 -15.24 8.19 -31.92
N ASN A 295 -14.73 9.42 -31.81
CA ASN A 295 -14.22 10.19 -32.94
C ASN A 295 -13.16 11.20 -32.45
N PRO A 296 -11.94 10.75 -32.11
CA PRO A 296 -10.94 11.62 -31.47
C PRO A 296 -10.58 12.83 -32.32
N THR A 297 -10.56 12.66 -33.65
CA THR A 297 -10.18 13.72 -34.60
C THR A 297 -11.26 14.78 -34.82
N ALA A 298 -12.50 14.58 -34.32
CA ALA A 298 -13.56 15.58 -34.45
C ALA A 298 -13.21 16.93 -33.81
N CYS A 299 -12.44 16.91 -32.71
CA CYS A 299 -11.96 18.14 -32.04
C CYS A 299 -11.00 18.99 -32.88
N LEU A 300 -10.55 18.47 -34.02
CA LEU A 300 -9.63 19.13 -34.95
C LEU A 300 -10.34 19.81 -36.13
N GLN A 301 -11.66 19.68 -36.26
CA GLN A 301 -12.42 20.32 -37.33
C GLN A 301 -12.19 21.84 -37.33
N GLY A 302 -11.94 22.41 -38.51
CA GLY A 302 -11.64 23.84 -38.67
C GLY A 302 -10.22 24.27 -38.28
N ARG A 303 -9.37 23.35 -37.79
CA ARG A 303 -7.95 23.65 -37.55
C ARG A 303 -7.13 23.33 -38.81
N PRO A 304 -6.16 24.18 -39.19
CA PRO A 304 -5.27 23.87 -40.31
C PRO A 304 -4.44 22.60 -40.01
N PRO A 305 -3.94 21.89 -41.04
CA PRO A 305 -2.93 20.86 -40.84
C PRO A 305 -1.63 21.47 -40.30
N PRO A 306 -0.76 20.71 -39.61
CA PRO A 306 0.54 21.19 -39.18
C PRO A 306 1.34 21.72 -40.37
N THR A 307 2.03 22.85 -40.21
CA THR A 307 2.87 23.45 -41.25
C THR A 307 4.25 22.80 -41.37
N ASP A 308 4.71 22.05 -40.36
CA ASP A 308 6.05 21.44 -40.34
C ASP A 308 6.03 19.98 -39.83
N GLY A 309 6.66 19.09 -40.61
CA GLY A 309 7.06 17.72 -40.21
C GLY A 309 6.05 16.57 -40.45
N PRO A 310 6.52 15.31 -40.50
CA PRO A 310 5.64 14.15 -40.61
C PRO A 310 4.84 13.94 -39.31
N ILE A 311 3.53 13.69 -39.45
CA ILE A 311 2.56 13.57 -38.34
C ILE A 311 2.82 12.34 -37.44
N LEU A 312 3.61 11.37 -37.88
CA LEU A 312 3.84 10.10 -37.17
C LEU A 312 5.32 9.87 -36.84
N VAL A 313 6.03 10.86 -36.31
CA VAL A 313 7.34 10.59 -35.70
C VAL A 313 7.10 9.86 -34.38
N GLN A 314 7.20 8.53 -34.41
CA GLN A 314 7.27 7.72 -33.21
C GLN A 314 8.62 7.99 -32.54
N ARG A 315 8.58 8.58 -31.34
CA ARG A 315 9.78 8.71 -30.52
C ARG A 315 10.20 7.32 -30.02
N THR A 316 11.49 7.12 -29.83
CA THR A 316 11.96 5.93 -29.09
C THR A 316 11.48 6.04 -27.65
N LEU A 317 10.78 5.02 -27.18
CA LEU A 317 10.27 4.93 -25.81
C LEU A 317 11.35 4.36 -24.89
N SER A 318 11.37 4.85 -23.65
CA SER A 318 12.29 4.44 -22.59
C SER A 318 11.50 3.85 -21.42
N GLU A 319 12.12 2.95 -20.66
CA GLU A 319 11.53 2.42 -19.43
C GLU A 319 11.41 3.47 -18.31
N ASP A 320 12.18 4.55 -18.41
CA ASP A 320 12.11 5.72 -17.53
C ASP A 320 11.01 6.71 -17.92
N ASP A 321 10.33 6.49 -19.04
CA ASP A 321 9.16 7.28 -19.40
C ASP A 321 8.03 7.03 -18.40
N ILE A 322 7.27 8.08 -18.11
CA ILE A 322 6.06 8.02 -17.28
C ILE A 322 5.02 7.15 -17.99
N ALA A 323 4.58 6.08 -17.33
CA ALA A 323 3.52 5.21 -17.80
C ALA A 323 2.15 5.80 -17.45
N TYR A 324 1.98 6.26 -16.20
CA TYR A 324 0.71 6.80 -15.72
C TYR A 324 0.88 7.70 -14.50
N ILE A 325 -0.18 8.46 -14.24
CA ILE A 325 -0.32 9.30 -13.04
C ILE A 325 -1.64 8.97 -12.35
N ILE A 326 -1.60 8.77 -11.03
CA ILE A 326 -2.79 8.63 -10.18
C ILE A 326 -2.80 9.74 -9.15
N TYR A 327 -3.92 10.47 -9.05
CA TYR A 327 -4.10 11.52 -8.06
C TYR A 327 -4.67 10.99 -6.75
N THR A 328 -3.93 11.19 -5.66
CA THR A 328 -4.36 10.84 -4.30
C THR A 328 -4.92 12.04 -3.55
N SER A 329 -5.65 11.79 -2.46
CA SER A 329 -6.10 12.84 -1.53
C SER A 329 -4.89 13.41 -0.77
N GLY A 330 -4.46 14.61 -1.13
CA GLY A 330 -3.36 15.25 -0.42
C GLY A 330 -3.76 15.68 0.98
N SER A 331 -2.85 15.55 1.96
CA SER A 331 -3.05 16.03 3.35
C SER A 331 -3.25 17.54 3.49
N THR A 332 -3.17 18.29 2.39
CA THR A 332 -3.40 19.75 2.28
C THR A 332 -4.74 20.06 1.59
N GLY A 333 -5.58 19.06 1.31
CA GLY A 333 -6.83 19.21 0.55
C GLY A 333 -6.62 19.17 -0.97
N LYS A 334 -5.50 19.73 -1.47
CA LYS A 334 -5.13 19.67 -2.89
C LYS A 334 -4.71 18.27 -3.34
N PRO A 335 -5.19 17.77 -4.50
CA PRO A 335 -4.74 16.51 -5.09
C PRO A 335 -3.22 16.50 -5.32
N LYS A 336 -2.59 15.32 -5.25
CA LYS A 336 -1.18 15.12 -5.64
C LYS A 336 -1.09 13.96 -6.63
N GLY A 337 -0.53 14.20 -7.82
CA GLY A 337 -0.32 13.16 -8.81
C GLY A 337 0.92 12.34 -8.46
N VAL A 338 0.79 11.04 -8.24
CA VAL A 338 1.92 10.11 -8.08
C VAL A 338 2.39 9.70 -9.47
N VAL A 339 3.69 9.87 -9.75
CA VAL A 339 4.29 9.63 -11.07
C VAL A 339 4.91 8.23 -11.11
N ILE A 340 4.39 7.37 -11.98
CA ILE A 340 4.87 5.99 -12.14
C ILE A 340 5.47 5.80 -13.53
N GLN A 341 6.73 5.38 -13.57
CA GLN A 341 7.46 5.05 -14.80
C GLN A 341 7.17 3.62 -15.25
N HIS A 342 7.41 3.31 -16.53
CA HIS A 342 7.21 1.95 -17.05
C HIS A 342 7.99 0.89 -16.27
N ARG A 343 9.29 1.11 -16.00
CA ARG A 343 10.12 0.18 -15.22
C ARG A 343 9.56 -0.14 -13.83
N VAL A 344 8.91 0.85 -13.20
CA VAL A 344 8.32 0.73 -11.86
C VAL A 344 7.06 -0.15 -11.93
N ALA A 345 6.16 0.14 -12.88
CA ALA A 345 4.97 -0.66 -13.12
C ALA A 345 5.29 -2.11 -13.51
N ILE A 346 6.27 -2.31 -14.39
CA ILE A 346 6.70 -3.63 -14.85
C ILE A 346 7.38 -4.42 -13.74
N SER A 347 8.16 -3.77 -12.86
CA SER A 347 8.71 -4.41 -11.67
C SER A 347 7.60 -4.98 -10.80
N PHE A 348 6.53 -4.23 -10.55
CA PHE A 348 5.38 -4.71 -9.78
C PHE A 348 4.76 -5.98 -10.39
N PHE A 349 4.49 -6.01 -11.70
CA PHE A 349 3.91 -7.20 -12.36
C PHE A 349 4.82 -8.42 -12.28
N ARG A 350 6.12 -8.25 -12.54
CA ARG A 350 7.12 -9.31 -12.42
C ARG A 350 7.16 -9.86 -11.00
N ASP A 351 7.24 -8.97 -10.00
CA ASP A 351 7.42 -9.35 -8.61
C ASP A 351 6.15 -10.03 -8.05
N MET A 352 4.97 -9.59 -8.50
CA MET A 352 3.71 -10.25 -8.15
C MET A 352 3.60 -11.65 -8.77
N ASP A 353 4.02 -11.84 -10.03
CA ASP A 353 3.97 -13.14 -10.70
C ASP A 353 4.97 -14.15 -10.11
N ALA A 354 6.15 -13.65 -9.70
CA ALA A 354 7.18 -14.43 -9.02
C ALA A 354 6.89 -14.68 -7.52
N GLY A 355 5.83 -14.06 -6.97
CA GLY A 355 5.47 -14.12 -5.57
C GLY A 355 4.91 -15.48 -5.12
N PRO A 356 4.58 -15.62 -3.83
CA PRO A 356 4.11 -16.89 -3.24
C PRO A 356 2.68 -17.30 -3.66
N ALA A 357 2.02 -16.51 -4.49
CA ALA A 357 0.61 -16.67 -4.82
C ALA A 357 0.34 -16.51 -6.34
N PRO A 358 0.95 -17.37 -7.18
CA PRO A 358 0.90 -17.23 -8.63
C PRO A 358 -0.53 -17.38 -9.16
N LEU A 359 -0.82 -16.63 -10.22
CA LEU A 359 -2.09 -16.72 -10.94
C LEU A 359 -2.03 -17.80 -12.03
N PRO A 360 -3.17 -18.43 -12.35
CA PRO A 360 -3.23 -19.39 -13.46
C PRO A 360 -2.98 -18.68 -14.80
N THR A 361 -2.42 -19.41 -15.77
CA THR A 361 -2.10 -18.90 -17.12
C THR A 361 -3.07 -19.43 -18.17
N GLY A 362 -3.65 -18.54 -18.96
CA GLY A 362 -4.57 -18.85 -20.05
C GLY A 362 -6.04 -18.53 -19.70
N PRO A 363 -6.99 -19.07 -20.48
CA PRO A 363 -8.40 -18.67 -20.44
C PRO A 363 -9.15 -19.01 -19.14
N GLN A 364 -8.56 -19.82 -18.25
CA GLN A 364 -9.09 -20.10 -16.92
C GLN A 364 -8.90 -18.92 -15.95
N LEU A 365 -7.98 -17.99 -16.25
CA LEU A 365 -7.87 -16.74 -15.52
C LEU A 365 -8.90 -15.75 -16.06
N ARG A 366 -9.88 -15.40 -15.23
CA ARG A 366 -10.94 -14.44 -15.54
C ARG A 366 -10.97 -13.41 -14.43
N TRP A 367 -10.26 -12.31 -14.64
CA TRP A 367 -10.05 -11.27 -13.66
C TRP A 367 -11.19 -10.26 -13.67
N ILE A 368 -12.00 -10.19 -12.62
CA ILE A 368 -13.08 -9.19 -12.54
C ILE A 368 -12.58 -7.86 -11.99
N VAL A 369 -12.85 -6.81 -12.76
CA VAL A 369 -12.55 -5.42 -12.42
C VAL A 369 -13.49 -4.94 -11.32
N MET A 370 -12.94 -4.62 -10.15
CA MET A 370 -13.70 -4.13 -9.00
C MET A 370 -13.24 -2.76 -8.50
N SER A 371 -12.04 -2.33 -8.86
CA SER A 371 -11.52 -1.02 -8.48
C SER A 371 -12.09 0.09 -9.35
N ALA A 372 -12.13 1.31 -8.82
CA ALA A 372 -12.41 2.47 -9.67
C ALA A 372 -11.15 2.85 -10.47
N PRO A 373 -11.27 3.42 -11.68
CA PRO A 373 -10.14 3.79 -12.53
C PRO A 373 -9.09 4.70 -11.86
N THR A 374 -9.50 5.45 -10.84
CA THR A 374 -8.66 6.43 -10.13
C THR A 374 -7.89 5.83 -8.95
N PHE A 375 -8.02 4.54 -8.67
CA PHE A 375 -7.14 3.81 -7.74
C PHE A 375 -6.13 3.01 -8.53
N ASP A 376 -4.90 2.93 -8.07
CA ASP A 376 -3.81 2.22 -8.74
C ASP A 376 -4.03 0.70 -8.84
N ILE A 377 -4.94 0.12 -8.05
CA ILE A 377 -5.45 -1.27 -8.24
C ILE A 377 -5.95 -1.50 -9.68
N VAL A 378 -6.37 -0.44 -10.39
CA VAL A 378 -6.77 -0.49 -11.81
C VAL A 378 -5.71 -1.14 -12.70
N LEU A 379 -4.43 -1.06 -12.31
CA LEU A 379 -3.33 -1.72 -13.00
C LEU A 379 -3.47 -3.25 -12.95
N MET A 380 -3.75 -3.83 -11.79
CA MET A 380 -4.01 -5.27 -11.73
C MET A 380 -5.25 -5.63 -12.53
N ASP A 381 -6.31 -4.83 -12.40
CA ASP A 381 -7.57 -5.02 -13.12
C ASP A 381 -7.42 -5.06 -14.64
N ASN A 382 -6.46 -4.34 -15.22
CA ASN A 382 -6.33 -4.18 -16.67
C ASN A 382 -5.13 -4.88 -17.30
N PHE A 383 -4.12 -5.28 -16.51
CA PHE A 383 -2.88 -5.82 -17.06
C PHE A 383 -2.51 -7.21 -16.52
N MET A 384 -3.05 -7.63 -15.36
CA MET A 384 -2.72 -8.93 -14.81
C MET A 384 -3.28 -10.10 -15.63
N ALA A 385 -4.52 -9.97 -16.13
CA ALA A 385 -5.09 -10.97 -17.02
C ALA A 385 -4.31 -11.05 -18.36
N PRO A 386 -4.04 -9.93 -19.06
CA PRO A 386 -3.13 -9.91 -20.22
C PRO A 386 -1.78 -10.57 -19.99
N LEU A 387 -1.10 -10.26 -18.88
CA LEU A 387 0.20 -10.85 -18.54
C LEU A 387 0.18 -12.39 -18.55
N LYS A 388 -0.96 -12.98 -18.19
CA LYS A 388 -1.14 -14.44 -18.12
C LYS A 388 -2.01 -14.98 -19.25
N GLY A 389 -2.38 -14.20 -20.28
CA GLY A 389 -3.24 -14.65 -21.38
C GLY A 389 -4.70 -14.95 -20.99
N GLY A 390 -5.16 -14.39 -19.87
CA GLY A 390 -6.51 -14.54 -19.34
C GLY A 390 -7.52 -13.55 -19.92
N THR A 391 -8.67 -13.40 -19.27
CA THR A 391 -9.74 -12.46 -19.65
C THR A 391 -9.96 -11.41 -18.57
N ILE A 392 -10.07 -10.15 -18.98
CA ILE A 392 -10.53 -9.04 -18.14
C ILE A 392 -12.06 -9.03 -18.19
N CYS A 393 -12.69 -9.23 -17.03
CA CYS A 393 -14.13 -9.26 -16.87
C CYS A 393 -14.61 -7.90 -16.36
N ILE A 394 -15.36 -7.18 -17.19
CA ILE A 394 -15.83 -5.82 -16.90
C ILE A 394 -17.33 -5.82 -16.72
N ALA A 395 -17.83 -5.07 -15.74
CA ALA A 395 -19.25 -4.83 -15.58
C ALA A 395 -19.53 -3.35 -15.30
N GLU A 396 -20.66 -2.87 -15.79
CA GLU A 396 -21.15 -1.54 -15.47
C GLU A 396 -21.26 -1.34 -13.94
N ARG A 397 -20.80 -0.18 -13.46
CA ARG A 397 -20.73 0.16 -12.03
C ARG A 397 -22.04 -0.08 -11.28
N GLN A 398 -23.18 0.20 -11.90
CA GLN A 398 -24.50 0.01 -11.28
C GLN A 398 -24.84 -1.47 -11.05
N LEU A 399 -24.42 -2.35 -11.96
CA LEU A 399 -24.64 -3.79 -11.83
C LEU A 399 -23.85 -4.37 -10.66
N LEU A 400 -22.57 -3.99 -10.54
CA LEU A 400 -21.71 -4.36 -9.41
C LEU A 400 -22.23 -3.83 -8.07
N ARG A 401 -22.84 -2.64 -8.05
CA ARG A 401 -23.46 -2.08 -6.84
C ARG A 401 -24.74 -2.79 -6.43
N THR A 402 -25.52 -3.26 -7.41
CA THR A 402 -26.83 -3.88 -7.16
C THR A 402 -26.67 -5.33 -6.71
N ASN A 403 -25.87 -6.13 -7.41
CA ASN A 403 -25.68 -7.54 -7.08
C ASN A 403 -24.30 -8.05 -7.57
N PRO A 404 -23.21 -7.76 -6.83
CA PRO A 404 -21.87 -8.11 -7.27
C PRO A 404 -21.68 -9.64 -7.40
N GLU A 405 -22.32 -10.44 -6.53
CA GLU A 405 -22.27 -11.90 -6.60
C GLU A 405 -22.88 -12.43 -7.92
N ALA A 406 -23.97 -11.84 -8.41
CA ALA A 406 -24.57 -12.23 -9.69
C ALA A 406 -23.65 -11.92 -10.86
N ILE A 407 -22.97 -10.77 -10.83
CA ILE A 407 -22.03 -10.38 -11.88
C ILE A 407 -20.78 -11.27 -11.88
N VAL A 408 -20.24 -11.61 -10.72
CA VAL A 408 -19.12 -12.58 -10.62
C VAL A 408 -19.50 -13.92 -11.24
N ARG A 409 -20.73 -14.41 -11.02
CA ARG A 409 -21.23 -15.65 -11.64
C ARG A 409 -21.47 -15.50 -13.14
N GLU A 410 -22.08 -14.41 -13.58
CA GLU A 410 -22.38 -14.13 -14.99
C GLU A 410 -21.09 -14.11 -15.82
N LEU A 411 -20.09 -13.36 -15.34
CA LEU A 411 -18.77 -13.26 -15.96
C LEU A 411 -17.88 -14.48 -15.65
N ARG A 412 -18.35 -15.44 -14.86
CA ARG A 412 -17.58 -16.62 -14.42
C ARG A 412 -16.18 -16.22 -13.90
N ALA A 413 -16.10 -15.13 -13.16
CA ALA A 413 -14.83 -14.57 -12.74
C ALA A 413 -14.14 -15.52 -11.76
N SER A 414 -12.82 -15.65 -11.90
CA SER A 414 -11.97 -16.55 -11.10
C SER A 414 -10.95 -15.82 -10.23
N ALA A 415 -10.60 -14.58 -10.56
CA ALA A 415 -9.68 -13.75 -9.79
C ALA A 415 -10.20 -12.32 -9.60
N THR A 416 -9.85 -11.68 -8.48
CA THR A 416 -10.06 -10.24 -8.27
C THR A 416 -9.12 -9.69 -7.21
N PHE A 417 -8.84 -8.38 -7.27
CA PHE A 417 -8.32 -7.61 -6.15
C PHE A 417 -9.33 -6.53 -5.81
N THR A 418 -9.73 -6.47 -4.53
CA THR A 418 -10.74 -5.54 -4.07
C THR A 418 -10.42 -4.98 -2.68
N VAL A 419 -11.19 -3.99 -2.24
CA VAL A 419 -11.11 -3.45 -0.88
C VAL A 419 -11.97 -4.27 0.09
N ASN A 420 -11.66 -4.20 1.39
CA ASN A 420 -12.37 -4.97 2.41
C ASN A 420 -13.88 -4.68 2.40
N SER A 421 -14.28 -3.43 2.27
CA SER A 421 -15.69 -3.01 2.22
C SER A 421 -16.48 -3.66 1.08
N LEU A 422 -15.87 -3.89 -0.08
CA LEU A 422 -16.50 -4.57 -1.22
C LEU A 422 -16.41 -6.10 -1.10
N ALA A 423 -15.30 -6.65 -0.59
CA ALA A 423 -15.17 -8.07 -0.31
C ALA A 423 -16.26 -8.58 0.67
N MET A 424 -16.65 -7.74 1.63
CA MET A 424 -17.72 -8.04 2.60
C MET A 424 -19.11 -8.23 1.96
N LEU A 425 -19.32 -7.76 0.73
CA LEU A 425 -20.56 -7.96 -0.04
C LEU A 425 -20.62 -9.30 -0.78
N LEU A 426 -19.51 -10.04 -0.82
CA LEU A 426 -19.37 -11.30 -1.54
C LEU A 426 -19.39 -12.48 -0.56
N ARG A 427 -20.32 -13.42 -0.72
CA ARG A 427 -20.27 -14.71 -0.01
C ARG A 427 -19.58 -15.76 -0.86
N SER A 428 -18.55 -16.39 -0.30
CA SER A 428 -17.73 -17.37 -0.99
C SER A 428 -18.58 -18.47 -1.64
N GLU A 429 -19.57 -19.02 -0.92
CA GLU A 429 -20.47 -20.06 -1.41
C GLU A 429 -21.36 -19.62 -2.59
N ARG A 430 -21.58 -18.32 -2.77
CA ARG A 430 -22.34 -17.77 -3.90
C ARG A 430 -21.47 -17.37 -5.08
N VAL A 431 -20.15 -17.36 -4.93
CA VAL A 431 -19.18 -17.12 -5.99
C VAL A 431 -18.14 -18.26 -6.05
N PRO A 432 -18.58 -19.50 -6.36
CA PRO A 432 -17.69 -20.67 -6.31
C PRO A 432 -16.58 -20.63 -7.35
N THR A 433 -16.73 -19.85 -8.42
CA THR A 433 -15.70 -19.68 -9.47
C THR A 433 -14.54 -18.81 -9.01
N LEU A 434 -14.75 -17.91 -8.02
CA LEU A 434 -13.75 -16.99 -7.51
C LEU A 434 -12.78 -17.73 -6.59
N THR A 435 -11.75 -18.33 -7.21
CA THR A 435 -10.74 -19.16 -6.55
C THR A 435 -9.51 -18.36 -6.13
N TRP A 436 -9.31 -17.15 -6.63
CA TRP A 436 -8.23 -16.27 -6.24
C TRP A 436 -8.78 -14.90 -5.83
N ILE A 437 -8.47 -14.43 -4.62
CA ILE A 437 -8.91 -13.12 -4.14
C ILE A 437 -7.82 -12.43 -3.34
N ALA A 438 -7.46 -11.22 -3.77
CA ALA A 438 -6.68 -10.30 -2.95
C ALA A 438 -7.58 -9.26 -2.31
N VAL A 439 -7.26 -8.86 -1.08
CA VAL A 439 -7.94 -7.80 -0.33
C VAL A 439 -6.91 -6.89 0.32
N GLY A 440 -7.09 -5.58 0.19
CA GLY A 440 -6.10 -4.57 0.59
C GLY A 440 -6.63 -3.14 0.44
N GLY A 441 -5.78 -2.15 0.71
CA GLY A 441 -6.15 -0.73 0.71
C GLY A 441 -6.95 -0.27 1.94
N GLU A 442 -7.56 -1.20 2.67
CA GLU A 442 -8.23 -1.01 3.96
C GLU A 442 -7.71 -2.07 4.94
N LEU A 443 -7.91 -1.86 6.25
CA LEU A 443 -7.71 -2.93 7.23
C LEU A 443 -8.67 -4.09 6.89
N VAL A 444 -8.10 -5.25 6.59
CA VAL A 444 -8.90 -6.44 6.30
C VAL A 444 -9.63 -6.87 7.58
N GLY A 445 -10.89 -7.26 7.45
CA GLY A 445 -11.69 -7.77 8.56
C GLY A 445 -11.59 -9.29 8.69
N GLN A 446 -11.61 -9.79 9.93
CA GLN A 446 -11.62 -11.25 10.20
C GLN A 446 -12.72 -11.98 9.44
N ARG A 447 -13.90 -11.34 9.31
CA ARG A 447 -15.02 -11.90 8.55
C ARG A 447 -14.71 -12.18 7.07
N VAL A 448 -13.86 -11.38 6.44
CA VAL A 448 -13.44 -11.64 5.05
C VAL A 448 -12.49 -12.84 5.01
N ILE A 449 -11.57 -12.95 5.97
CA ILE A 449 -10.68 -14.10 6.13
C ILE A 449 -11.49 -15.38 6.34
N ASP A 450 -12.41 -15.39 7.31
CA ASP A 450 -13.23 -16.57 7.63
C ASP A 450 -14.10 -17.05 6.46
N ASN A 451 -14.43 -16.13 5.54
CA ASN A 451 -15.25 -16.37 4.37
C ASN A 451 -14.43 -16.89 3.18
N PHE A 452 -13.24 -16.33 2.92
CA PHE A 452 -12.47 -16.62 1.70
C PHE A 452 -11.19 -17.43 1.90
N ALA A 453 -10.59 -17.41 3.10
CA ALA A 453 -9.39 -18.15 3.37
C ALA A 453 -9.66 -19.67 3.37
N PRO A 454 -8.76 -20.49 2.81
CA PRO A 454 -8.89 -21.94 2.85
C PRO A 454 -8.98 -22.47 4.28
N LYS A 455 -9.86 -23.47 4.46
CA LYS A 455 -10.00 -24.21 5.71
C LYS A 455 -9.50 -25.63 5.50
N ALA A 456 -8.64 -26.10 6.41
CA ALA A 456 -8.13 -27.45 6.35
C ALA A 456 -9.28 -28.48 6.45
N GLY A 457 -9.33 -29.43 5.53
CA GLY A 457 -10.29 -30.54 5.55
C GLY A 457 -11.70 -30.25 4.99
N GLU A 458 -11.92 -29.10 4.35
CA GLU A 458 -13.19 -28.84 3.64
C GLU A 458 -13.13 -29.29 2.16
N ASP A 459 -14.16 -29.99 1.67
CA ASP A 459 -14.39 -30.35 0.25
C ASP A 459 -14.83 -29.13 -0.59
N LYS A 460 -14.16 -28.00 -0.43
CA LYS A 460 -14.40 -26.78 -1.23
C LYS A 460 -13.34 -26.65 -2.33
N PRO A 461 -13.65 -25.97 -3.47
CA PRO A 461 -12.63 -25.66 -4.45
C PRO A 461 -11.47 -24.93 -3.75
N SER A 462 -10.23 -25.37 -4.03
CA SER A 462 -9.03 -24.74 -3.48
C SER A 462 -9.06 -23.25 -3.81
N ARG A 463 -9.15 -22.42 -2.77
CA ARG A 463 -9.10 -20.97 -2.88
C ARG A 463 -7.71 -20.49 -2.50
N LEU A 464 -7.36 -19.30 -2.98
CA LEU A 464 -6.20 -18.56 -2.55
C LEU A 464 -6.67 -17.18 -2.14
N MET A 465 -6.52 -16.87 -0.86
CA MET A 465 -6.81 -15.54 -0.33
C MET A 465 -5.51 -14.84 0.02
N ILE A 466 -5.42 -13.57 -0.35
CA ILE A 466 -4.26 -12.73 -0.09
C ILE A 466 -4.72 -11.47 0.66
N CYS A 467 -4.05 -11.16 1.77
CA CYS A 467 -4.08 -9.82 2.35
C CYS A 467 -2.86 -9.04 1.85
N GLY A 468 -3.10 -7.91 1.19
CA GLY A 468 -2.05 -7.09 0.60
C GLY A 468 -1.98 -5.69 1.20
N TYR A 469 -0.77 -5.14 1.26
CA TYR A 469 -0.52 -3.75 1.61
C TYR A 469 0.40 -3.09 0.59
N GLY A 470 0.08 -1.84 0.24
CA GLY A 470 0.92 -0.97 -0.56
C GLY A 470 0.32 0.43 -0.66
N PRO A 471 1.12 1.50 -0.48
CA PRO A 471 0.70 2.84 -0.85
C PRO A 471 0.87 3.07 -2.37
N THR A 472 0.14 4.02 -2.92
CA THR A 472 0.23 4.38 -4.34
C THR A 472 1.65 4.81 -4.74
N GLU A 473 2.38 5.46 -3.84
CA GLU A 473 3.76 5.90 -4.02
C GLU A 473 4.78 4.75 -4.17
N ALA A 474 4.37 3.51 -3.87
CA ALA A 474 5.17 2.29 -4.04
C ALA A 474 4.47 1.23 -4.91
N THR A 475 3.53 1.68 -5.75
CA THR A 475 2.88 0.88 -6.81
C THR A 475 2.05 -0.30 -6.30
N VAL A 476 0.77 -0.06 -6.01
CA VAL A 476 -0.26 -1.07 -5.76
C VAL A 476 -0.06 -1.91 -4.49
N LEU A 477 0.89 -2.84 -4.48
CA LEU A 477 1.22 -3.70 -3.34
C LEU A 477 2.73 -3.81 -3.19
N VAL A 478 3.22 -3.65 -1.97
CA VAL A 478 4.63 -3.83 -1.61
C VAL A 478 4.85 -5.09 -0.78
N SER A 479 3.79 -5.60 -0.16
CA SER A 479 3.80 -6.81 0.64
C SER A 479 2.49 -7.58 0.52
N ASN A 480 2.57 -8.89 0.74
CA ASN A 480 1.40 -9.75 0.78
C ASN A 480 1.52 -10.87 1.81
N HIS A 481 0.36 -11.32 2.29
CA HIS A 481 0.19 -12.48 3.16
C HIS A 481 -0.78 -13.46 2.51
N VAL A 482 -0.33 -14.69 2.27
CA VAL A 482 -1.23 -15.77 1.85
C VAL A 482 -2.01 -16.24 3.08
N CYS A 483 -3.32 -16.06 3.06
CA CYS A 483 -4.16 -16.29 4.22
C CYS A 483 -4.63 -17.74 4.33
N ASP A 484 -4.62 -18.26 5.56
CA ASP A 484 -5.36 -19.44 5.98
C ASP A 484 -6.42 -19.04 7.03
N SER A 485 -7.17 -20.02 7.53
CA SER A 485 -8.21 -19.79 8.55
C SER A 485 -7.70 -19.29 9.91
N ALA A 486 -6.40 -19.38 10.18
CA ALA A 486 -5.77 -18.89 11.41
C ALA A 486 -5.10 -17.51 11.22
N SER A 487 -5.08 -16.98 9.99
CA SER A 487 -4.53 -15.66 9.68
C SER A 487 -5.19 -14.54 10.49
N ARG A 488 -4.35 -13.62 10.96
CA ARG A 488 -4.77 -12.42 11.66
C ARG A 488 -4.94 -11.25 10.70
N PRO A 489 -5.99 -10.42 10.81
CA PRO A 489 -6.26 -9.39 9.80
C PRO A 489 -5.29 -8.20 9.84
N SER A 490 -4.54 -8.04 10.93
CA SER A 490 -3.51 -7.02 11.07
C SER A 490 -2.18 -7.38 10.39
N VAL A 491 -2.03 -8.58 9.84
CA VAL A 491 -0.80 -9.05 9.21
C VAL A 491 -0.80 -8.65 7.73
N ILE A 492 0.11 -7.74 7.37
CA ILE A 492 0.33 -7.28 5.99
C ILE A 492 1.33 -8.16 5.20
N GLY A 493 1.86 -9.19 5.88
CA GLY A 493 2.68 -10.23 5.28
C GLY A 493 4.14 -9.86 5.04
N GLN A 494 4.71 -10.44 3.99
CA GLN A 494 6.12 -10.31 3.62
C GLN A 494 6.28 -9.39 2.40
N PRO A 495 7.40 -8.67 2.28
CA PRO A 495 7.70 -7.88 1.08
C PRO A 495 7.66 -8.74 -0.18
N LEU A 496 7.13 -8.17 -1.26
CA LEU A 496 7.26 -8.74 -2.60
C LEU A 496 8.75 -8.87 -3.00
N PRO A 497 9.08 -9.72 -3.98
CA PRO A 497 10.42 -9.73 -4.58
C PRO A 497 10.88 -8.30 -4.94
N GLY A 498 12.16 -7.99 -4.72
CA GLY A 498 12.70 -6.65 -4.99
C GLY A 498 12.29 -5.54 -4.01
N MET A 499 11.38 -5.82 -3.08
CA MET A 499 10.91 -4.86 -2.08
C MET A 499 11.54 -5.10 -0.70
N GLN A 500 11.51 -4.07 0.13
CA GLN A 500 11.97 -4.09 1.51
C GLN A 500 11.01 -3.32 2.41
N LEU A 501 10.74 -3.88 3.57
CA LEU A 501 10.02 -3.22 4.66
C LEU A 501 10.98 -2.94 5.80
N ILE A 502 10.95 -1.71 6.32
CA ILE A 502 11.81 -1.26 7.42
C ILE A 502 10.94 -0.53 8.43
N VAL A 503 11.04 -0.87 9.71
CA VAL A 503 10.34 -0.14 10.77
C VAL A 503 11.32 0.79 11.46
N LEU A 504 11.03 2.09 11.44
CA LEU A 504 11.91 3.16 11.90
C LEU A 504 11.41 3.80 13.20
N ASP A 505 12.35 4.19 14.07
CA ASP A 505 12.06 4.97 15.27
C ASP A 505 11.81 6.44 14.92
N MET A 506 10.62 6.93 15.24
CA MET A 506 10.19 8.32 15.01
C MET A 506 10.59 9.31 16.10
N GLU A 507 11.02 8.81 17.25
CA GLU A 507 11.46 9.63 18.38
C GLU A 507 12.95 9.98 18.27
N SER A 508 13.74 9.13 17.60
CA SER A 508 15.16 9.39 17.34
C SER A 508 15.34 10.36 16.15
N SER A 509 16.23 11.34 16.30
CA SER A 509 16.60 12.23 15.19
C SER A 509 17.26 11.51 14.02
N GLU A 510 17.85 10.33 14.28
CA GLU A 510 18.59 9.53 13.31
C GLU A 510 17.73 8.50 12.57
N ARG A 511 16.46 8.32 12.97
CA ARG A 511 15.50 7.38 12.36
C ARG A 511 16.08 5.98 12.18
N ARG A 512 16.61 5.43 13.26
CA ARG A 512 17.21 4.09 13.24
C ARG A 512 16.15 3.01 13.10
N VAL A 513 16.54 1.87 12.55
CA VAL A 513 15.69 0.67 12.49
C VAL A 513 15.39 0.20 13.93
N VAL A 514 14.13 -0.06 14.24
CA VAL A 514 13.73 -0.56 15.56
C VAL A 514 14.02 -2.05 15.69
N PRO A 515 14.25 -2.58 16.91
CA PRO A 515 14.39 -4.01 17.11
C PRO A 515 13.10 -4.78 16.77
N LEU A 516 13.21 -6.08 16.47
CA LEU A 516 12.07 -6.92 16.05
C LEU A 516 10.95 -6.94 17.10
N GLY A 517 9.73 -6.52 16.75
CA GLY A 517 8.58 -6.52 17.67
C GLY A 517 8.27 -5.15 18.31
N VAL A 518 9.12 -4.14 18.07
CA VAL A 518 8.85 -2.75 18.46
C VAL A 518 8.02 -2.08 17.36
N ALA A 519 7.02 -1.29 17.76
CA ALA A 519 6.26 -0.46 16.85
C ALA A 519 7.06 0.79 16.41
N GLY A 520 6.89 1.20 15.15
CA GLY A 520 7.52 2.39 14.59
C GLY A 520 6.87 2.79 13.26
N GLU A 521 7.46 3.73 12.54
CA GLU A 521 7.00 4.10 11.20
C GLU A 521 7.48 3.09 10.16
N LEU A 522 6.57 2.62 9.31
CA LEU A 522 6.90 1.73 8.21
C LEU A 522 7.47 2.53 7.04
N ALA A 523 8.73 2.32 6.72
CA ALA A 523 9.37 2.76 5.49
C ALA A 523 9.45 1.60 4.48
N VAL A 524 9.33 1.93 3.21
CA VAL A 524 9.37 0.98 2.10
C VAL A 524 10.53 1.34 1.18
N GLY A 525 11.30 0.33 0.78
CA GLY A 525 12.35 0.44 -0.23
C GLY A 525 12.13 -0.57 -1.35
N GLY A 526 12.70 -0.33 -2.54
CA GLY A 526 12.74 -1.31 -3.62
C GLY A 526 12.44 -0.75 -5.01
N SER A 527 12.32 -1.65 -5.98
CA SER A 527 12.14 -1.32 -7.40
C SER A 527 10.77 -0.73 -7.74
N GLN A 528 9.79 -0.83 -6.84
CA GLN A 528 8.41 -0.39 -7.08
C GLN A 528 8.13 1.04 -6.58
N LEU A 529 9.16 1.76 -6.12
CA LEU A 529 9.04 3.16 -5.70
C LEU A 529 8.75 4.09 -6.90
N SER A 530 7.76 4.96 -6.74
CA SER A 530 7.41 6.01 -7.69
C SER A 530 8.55 7.02 -7.91
N ALA A 531 8.46 7.80 -8.98
CA ALA A 531 9.33 8.96 -9.21
C ALA A 531 9.00 10.16 -8.29
N GLY A 532 8.07 9.99 -7.35
CA GLY A 532 7.56 11.03 -6.48
C GLY A 532 6.27 11.66 -7.01
N TYR A 533 6.02 12.90 -6.61
CA TYR A 533 4.80 13.62 -6.97
C TYR A 533 5.03 14.59 -8.13
N MET A 534 4.03 14.72 -9.00
CA MET A 534 3.95 15.67 -10.10
C MET A 534 4.27 17.09 -9.59
N ASN A 535 5.12 17.81 -10.32
CA ASN A 535 5.61 19.17 -10.01
C ASN A 535 6.20 19.37 -8.60
N LYS A 536 6.53 18.28 -7.91
CA LYS A 536 7.13 18.28 -6.57
C LYS A 536 8.26 17.26 -6.58
N PRO A 537 9.43 17.61 -7.16
CA PRO A 537 10.55 16.69 -7.25
C PRO A 537 10.89 16.15 -5.86
N MET A 538 11.04 14.83 -5.78
CA MET A 538 11.53 14.16 -4.58
C MET A 538 12.93 14.74 -4.29
N ARG A 539 13.09 15.40 -3.15
CA ARG A 539 14.41 15.87 -2.72
C ARG A 539 15.12 14.67 -2.08
N PRO A 540 16.28 14.23 -2.60
CA PRO A 540 17.03 13.10 -2.03
C PRO A 540 17.34 13.28 -0.53
N ASP A 541 17.41 14.53 -0.05
CA ASP A 541 17.82 14.88 1.32
C ASP A 541 16.68 15.40 2.21
N ALA A 542 15.42 15.36 1.76
CA ALA A 542 14.31 15.86 2.59
C ALA A 542 13.77 14.74 3.49
N ALA A 543 14.30 14.65 4.71
CA ALA A 543 13.63 13.93 5.79
C ALA A 543 12.15 14.44 5.89
N PRO A 544 11.13 13.56 5.99
CA PRO A 544 9.75 13.96 6.23
C PRO A 544 9.66 15.05 7.30
N LYS A 545 9.19 16.24 6.91
CA LYS A 545 8.98 17.33 7.85
C LYS A 545 7.72 17.01 8.66
N ARG A 546 7.86 16.98 10.00
CA ARG A 546 6.73 16.88 10.95
C ARG A 546 5.64 17.90 10.57
N LYS A 547 4.41 17.44 10.38
CA LYS A 547 3.22 18.25 10.69
C LYS A 547 2.86 17.99 12.14
N ASN A 548 3.32 18.86 13.04
CA ASN A 548 2.88 18.85 14.43
C ASN A 548 1.38 19.18 14.47
N THR A 549 0.54 18.16 14.66
CA THR A 549 -0.68 18.10 15.49
C THR A 549 -1.53 16.91 15.01
N CYS A 550 -1.53 15.80 15.74
CA CYS A 550 -2.56 14.77 15.62
C CYS A 550 -3.00 14.33 17.02
N GLN A 551 -4.30 14.50 17.31
CA GLN A 551 -4.99 13.82 18.39
C GLN A 551 -5.03 12.30 18.12
N PRO A 552 -5.21 11.45 19.14
CA PRO A 552 -5.19 10.00 18.97
C PRO A 552 -6.39 9.55 18.12
N GLY A 553 -6.14 8.87 17.00
CA GLY A 553 -7.18 8.26 16.17
C GLY A 553 -7.07 8.49 14.65
N CYS A 554 -6.14 9.33 14.17
CA CYS A 554 -5.91 9.51 12.74
C CYS A 554 -4.71 8.68 12.26
N GLY A 555 -4.97 7.56 11.59
CA GLY A 555 -4.00 6.95 10.69
C GLY A 555 -3.72 7.91 9.54
N ARG A 556 -2.56 8.55 9.55
CA ARG A 556 -2.04 9.33 8.43
C ARG A 556 -0.67 8.77 8.09
N SER A 557 -0.48 8.40 6.82
CA SER A 557 0.85 8.18 6.25
C SER A 557 1.58 9.53 6.19
N SER A 558 2.69 9.64 6.92
CA SER A 558 3.75 10.61 6.60
C SER A 558 4.61 10.01 5.49
N THR A 559 4.91 10.82 4.48
CA THR A 559 5.91 10.54 3.43
C THR A 559 7.12 11.42 3.58
#